data_AF-K2S9B7-F1
#
_entry.id   AF-K2S9B7-F1
#
_cell.length_a   1.000
_cell.length_b   1.000
_cell.length_c   1.000
_cell.angle_alpha   90.00
_cell.angle_beta   90.00
_cell.angle_gamma   90.00
#
_symmetry.space_group_name_H-M   'P 1'
#
loop_
_entity.id
_entity.type
_entity.pdbx_description
1 polymer ?
#
loop_
_entity_poly.entity_id
_entity_poly.type
_entity_poly.pdbx_seq_one_letter_code
_entity_poly.pdbx_strand_id
1 'polypeptide(L)'
;MSIPPHSPEAPGQQQSKPKPRGGLNELTHDHPFRTALPTFEPSSSPELTALLDTARARLMVPAHLNLAQQHLVYRDAHRARLDPATNPEPYYSTVAGADVALEHLDRQRDIPARWSVFSRALALAETRTDWENVGRLLEGLRDAGVVLKDTWVQNSKPLNRYQRFAQATHKLRRLVPVWHGLTLAQRVLGDSMPLRTVDTYRKIGELREEIQRAIDTMQANLREGQSVDNHADYQAWAAVKAEYEA
;
A
#
# COMPACT_ATOMS: atom_id res chain seq x y z
N MET A 1 55.91 -19.46 -61.94
CA MET A 1 54.67 -20.25 -62.09
C MET A 1 54.92 -21.61 -61.48
N SER A 2 54.46 -21.81 -60.24
CA SER A 2 54.55 -23.09 -59.54
C SER A 2 53.15 -23.41 -59.02
N ILE A 3 52.55 -24.47 -59.58
CA ILE A 3 51.31 -25.06 -59.09
C ILE A 3 51.70 -26.37 -58.40
N PRO A 4 51.47 -26.53 -57.09
CA PRO A 4 51.48 -27.83 -56.45
C PRO A 4 50.08 -28.48 -56.47
N PRO A 5 50.01 -29.82 -56.40
CA PRO A 5 48.81 -30.60 -56.64
C PRO A 5 47.95 -30.85 -55.40
N HIS A 6 46.70 -31.22 -55.69
CA HIS A 6 45.63 -31.67 -54.80
C HIS A 6 46.04 -32.68 -53.72
N SER A 7 45.42 -32.54 -52.55
CA SER A 7 45.15 -33.61 -51.58
C SER A 7 43.69 -33.49 -51.09
N PRO A 8 43.07 -34.61 -50.65
CA PRO A 8 41.64 -34.86 -50.80
C PRO A 8 40.77 -34.35 -49.64
N GLU A 9 39.51 -34.10 -49.99
CA GLU A 9 38.38 -33.79 -49.10
C GLU A 9 38.17 -34.88 -48.03
N ALA A 10 37.95 -34.44 -46.79
CA ALA A 10 37.30 -35.20 -45.73
C ALA A 10 35.92 -34.58 -45.42
N PRO A 11 34.93 -35.41 -45.06
CA PRO A 11 33.51 -35.04 -45.11
C PRO A 11 33.06 -34.13 -43.97
N GLY A 12 32.01 -33.36 -44.25
CA GLY A 12 31.56 -32.25 -43.44
C GLY A 12 31.22 -32.56 -41.99
N GLN A 13 31.58 -31.63 -41.12
CA GLN A 13 30.90 -31.41 -39.85
C GLN A 13 30.02 -30.17 -40.00
N GLN A 14 28.72 -30.41 -40.18
CA GLN A 14 27.69 -29.41 -39.94
C GLN A 14 27.88 -28.87 -38.53
N GLN A 15 28.21 -27.57 -38.43
CA GLN A 15 28.07 -26.83 -37.18
C GLN A 15 26.59 -26.86 -36.79
N SER A 16 26.25 -27.75 -35.86
CA SER A 16 24.97 -27.72 -35.17
C SER A 16 24.89 -26.42 -34.39
N LYS A 17 24.03 -25.50 -34.86
CA LYS A 17 23.58 -24.34 -34.10
C LYS A 17 23.19 -24.78 -32.68
N PRO A 18 23.61 -24.06 -31.61
CA PRO A 18 23.11 -24.36 -30.29
C PRO A 18 21.59 -24.15 -30.27
N LYS A 19 20.88 -25.25 -30.04
CA LYS A 19 19.44 -25.31 -29.83
C LYS A 19 19.09 -24.43 -28.62
N PRO A 20 18.12 -23.49 -28.72
CA PRO A 20 17.65 -22.77 -27.54
C PRO A 20 17.08 -23.81 -26.56
N ARG A 21 17.71 -23.97 -25.40
CA ARG A 21 17.16 -24.83 -24.34
C ARG A 21 15.89 -24.16 -23.84
N GLY A 22 14.81 -24.94 -23.89
CA GLY A 22 13.43 -24.49 -23.85
C GLY A 22 13.08 -23.70 -22.61
N GLY A 23 12.16 -22.75 -22.82
CA GLY A 23 11.56 -21.93 -21.80
C GLY A 23 10.78 -22.77 -20.79
N LEU A 24 10.88 -22.35 -19.53
CA LEU A 24 9.95 -22.67 -18.45
C LEU A 24 8.93 -21.53 -18.29
N ASN A 25 8.48 -20.97 -19.42
CA ASN A 25 7.46 -19.93 -19.47
C ASN A 25 6.11 -20.56 -19.82
N GLU A 26 5.57 -21.46 -19.00
CA GLU A 26 4.15 -21.89 -19.12
C GLU A 26 3.74 -22.81 -17.97
N LEU A 27 3.71 -22.29 -16.74
CA LEU A 27 2.92 -22.89 -15.65
C LEU A 27 2.32 -21.75 -14.82
N THR A 28 1.23 -21.17 -15.34
CA THR A 28 0.39 -20.19 -14.67
C THR A 28 -0.32 -20.82 -13.47
N HIS A 29 0.25 -20.69 -12.28
CA HIS A 29 -0.52 -20.80 -11.05
C HIS A 29 -1.15 -19.44 -10.73
N ASP A 30 -2.39 -19.30 -11.17
CA ASP A 30 -3.24 -18.14 -11.01
C ASP A 30 -3.52 -17.89 -9.52
N HIS A 31 -2.75 -16.97 -8.92
CA HIS A 31 -3.11 -16.36 -7.64
C HIS A 31 -3.87 -15.08 -7.96
N PRO A 32 -5.09 -14.88 -7.44
CA PRO A 32 -6.03 -13.85 -7.90
C PRO A 32 -5.61 -12.39 -7.62
N PHE A 33 -4.36 -12.13 -7.18
CA PHE A 33 -3.87 -10.80 -6.76
C PHE A 33 -2.49 -10.43 -7.31
N ARG A 34 -1.97 -11.10 -8.35
CA ARG A 34 -0.65 -10.79 -8.91
C ARG A 34 -0.73 -9.69 -9.98
N THR A 35 -0.85 -8.44 -9.52
CA THR A 35 -0.70 -7.24 -10.38
C THR A 35 0.78 -6.98 -10.72
N ALA A 36 1.06 -6.01 -11.61
CA ALA A 36 2.43 -5.60 -11.95
C ALA A 36 3.24 -5.19 -10.70
N LEU A 37 4.55 -5.45 -10.69
CA LEU A 37 5.43 -4.99 -9.61
C LEU A 37 5.41 -3.45 -9.53
N PRO A 38 5.18 -2.84 -8.35
CA PRO A 38 5.08 -1.39 -8.24
C PRO A 38 6.43 -0.73 -8.51
N THR A 39 6.44 0.26 -9.38
CA THR A 39 7.60 1.12 -9.64
C THR A 39 7.47 2.40 -8.82
N PHE A 40 8.53 2.73 -8.09
CA PHE A 40 8.58 3.91 -7.24
C PHE A 40 9.28 5.04 -7.98
N GLU A 41 8.74 6.24 -7.82
CA GLU A 41 9.38 7.47 -8.29
C GLU A 41 10.51 7.87 -7.32
N PRO A 42 11.49 8.69 -7.75
CA PRO A 42 12.49 9.23 -6.84
C PRO A 42 11.83 9.96 -5.66
N SER A 43 12.16 9.53 -4.44
CA SER A 43 11.64 10.12 -3.21
C SER A 43 12.45 11.35 -2.76
N SER A 44 11.85 12.14 -1.87
CA SER A 44 12.47 13.36 -1.32
C SER A 44 13.70 13.09 -0.44
N SER A 45 13.81 11.87 0.11
CA SER A 45 14.95 11.45 0.93
C SER A 45 15.58 10.15 0.41
N PRO A 46 16.92 10.01 0.48
CA PRO A 46 17.59 8.77 0.11
C PRO A 46 17.21 7.60 1.03
N GLU A 47 16.83 7.89 2.28
CA GLU A 47 16.37 6.87 3.21
C GLU A 47 15.04 6.24 2.75
N LEU A 48 14.09 7.05 2.31
CA LEU A 48 12.81 6.55 1.80
C LEU A 48 13.01 5.74 0.52
N THR A 49 13.84 6.23 -0.41
CA THR A 49 14.19 5.49 -1.63
C THR A 49 14.76 4.11 -1.29
N ALA A 50 15.79 4.05 -0.43
CA ALA A 50 16.39 2.78 -0.03
C ALA A 50 15.40 1.82 0.66
N LEU A 51 14.48 2.36 1.46
CA LEU A 51 13.42 1.59 2.12
C LEU A 51 12.44 0.98 1.10
N LEU A 52 12.02 1.76 0.10
CA LEU A 52 11.12 1.33 -0.96
C LEU A 52 11.78 0.28 -1.88
N ASP A 53 13.05 0.48 -2.22
CA ASP A 53 13.84 -0.49 -2.98
C ASP A 53 13.99 -1.81 -2.22
N THR A 54 14.28 -1.73 -0.92
CA THR A 54 14.33 -2.90 -0.04
C THR A 54 12.98 -3.61 0.01
N ALA A 55 11.86 -2.87 0.10
CA ALA A 55 10.53 -3.45 0.09
C ALA A 55 10.24 -4.19 -1.23
N ARG A 56 10.58 -3.58 -2.38
CA ARG A 56 10.42 -4.20 -3.70
C ARG A 56 11.24 -5.49 -3.80
N ALA A 57 12.54 -5.41 -3.52
CA ALA A 57 13.48 -6.52 -3.70
C ALA A 57 13.24 -7.68 -2.71
N ARG A 58 12.95 -7.38 -1.44
CA ARG A 58 12.95 -8.38 -0.36
C ARG A 58 11.55 -8.83 0.07
N LEU A 59 10.49 -8.08 -0.25
CA LEU A 59 9.10 -8.45 0.06
C LEU A 59 8.28 -8.78 -1.19
N MET A 60 8.31 -7.90 -2.19
CA MET A 60 7.38 -7.98 -3.32
C MET A 60 7.85 -8.97 -4.38
N VAL A 61 9.12 -8.89 -4.81
CA VAL A 61 9.68 -9.82 -5.80
C VAL A 61 9.53 -11.28 -5.34
N PRO A 62 9.95 -11.67 -4.13
CA PRO A 62 9.86 -13.07 -3.71
C PRO A 62 8.42 -13.59 -3.60
N ALA A 63 7.47 -12.71 -3.27
CA ALA A 63 6.05 -13.07 -3.20
C ALA A 63 5.45 -13.41 -4.57
N HIS A 64 6.00 -12.85 -5.65
CA HIS A 64 5.58 -13.11 -7.02
C HIS A 64 6.30 -14.30 -7.68
N LEU A 65 7.31 -14.87 -7.03
CA LEU A 65 7.97 -16.08 -7.54
C LEU A 65 7.07 -17.31 -7.45
N ASN A 66 7.28 -18.26 -8.35
CA ASN A 66 6.70 -19.60 -8.23
C ASN A 66 7.49 -20.46 -7.22
N LEU A 67 6.97 -21.63 -6.85
CA LEU A 67 7.57 -22.47 -5.81
C LEU A 67 9.01 -22.91 -6.15
N ALA A 68 9.30 -23.21 -7.42
CA ALA A 68 10.63 -23.62 -7.85
C ALA A 68 11.64 -22.46 -7.73
N GLN A 69 11.24 -21.26 -8.13
CA GLN A 69 12.05 -20.04 -7.99
C GLN A 69 12.24 -19.65 -6.52
N GLN A 70 11.19 -19.77 -5.70
CA GLN A 70 11.30 -19.56 -4.26
C GLN A 70 12.28 -20.55 -3.61
N HIS A 71 12.28 -21.82 -4.04
CA HIS A 71 13.28 -22.79 -3.58
C HIS A 71 14.69 -22.38 -3.98
N LEU A 72 14.89 -21.88 -5.20
CA LEU A 72 16.18 -21.38 -5.66
C LEU A 72 16.67 -20.20 -4.80
N VAL A 73 15.78 -19.24 -4.51
CA VAL A 73 16.09 -18.04 -3.72
C VAL A 73 16.34 -18.34 -2.25
N TYR A 74 15.50 -19.17 -1.61
CA TYR A 74 15.51 -19.32 -0.16
C TYR A 74 16.34 -20.49 0.39
N ARG A 75 16.75 -21.47 -0.43
CA ARG A 75 17.53 -22.62 0.07
C ARG A 75 19.02 -22.36 -0.01
N ASP A 76 19.73 -22.58 1.09
CA ASP A 76 21.19 -22.43 1.17
C ASP A 76 21.95 -23.29 0.16
N ALA A 77 21.41 -24.46 -0.18
CA ALA A 77 21.98 -25.35 -1.20
C ALA A 77 22.12 -24.70 -2.59
N HIS A 78 21.40 -23.62 -2.85
CA HIS A 78 21.43 -22.88 -4.11
C HIS A 78 22.15 -21.53 -4.01
N ARG A 79 22.66 -21.15 -2.83
CA ARG A 79 23.34 -19.87 -2.61
C ARG A 79 24.49 -19.64 -3.60
N ALA A 80 25.40 -20.60 -3.75
CA ALA A 80 26.56 -20.47 -4.65
C ALA A 80 26.17 -20.31 -6.14
N ARG A 81 24.94 -20.66 -6.53
CA ARG A 81 24.46 -20.46 -7.91
C ARG A 81 23.93 -19.04 -8.15
N LEU A 82 23.49 -18.37 -7.09
CA LEU A 82 22.91 -17.02 -7.13
C LEU A 82 23.86 -15.94 -6.63
N ASP A 83 25.00 -16.31 -6.03
CA ASP A 83 26.00 -15.37 -5.55
C ASP A 83 26.81 -14.80 -6.73
N PRO A 84 26.79 -13.47 -6.96
CA PRO A 84 27.56 -12.82 -8.01
C PRO A 84 29.06 -13.06 -7.91
N ALA A 85 29.59 -13.34 -6.71
CA ALA A 85 31.00 -13.61 -6.50
C ALA A 85 31.42 -14.99 -7.04
N THR A 86 30.51 -15.96 -7.06
CA THR A 86 30.77 -17.32 -7.54
C THR A 86 30.20 -17.60 -8.93
N ASN A 87 29.20 -16.82 -9.36
CA ASN A 87 28.59 -16.91 -10.69
C ASN A 87 28.44 -15.51 -11.32
N PRO A 88 29.23 -15.16 -12.34
CA PRO A 88 29.21 -13.83 -12.96
C PRO A 88 27.93 -13.57 -13.78
N GLU A 89 27.18 -14.60 -14.14
CA GLU A 89 25.91 -14.46 -14.86
C GLU A 89 24.72 -14.50 -13.88
N PRO A 90 24.04 -13.36 -13.63
CA PRO A 90 22.88 -13.32 -12.75
C PRO A 90 21.73 -14.13 -13.32
N TYR A 91 21.06 -14.88 -12.45
CA TYR A 91 19.88 -15.65 -12.83
C TYR A 91 18.66 -14.71 -12.88
N TYR A 92 18.08 -14.50 -14.06
CA TYR A 92 16.89 -13.66 -14.21
C TYR A 92 15.60 -14.47 -14.12
N SER A 93 14.56 -13.82 -13.61
CA SER A 93 13.18 -14.30 -13.66
C SER A 93 12.26 -13.18 -14.10
N THR A 94 11.32 -13.48 -14.99
CA THR A 94 10.23 -12.55 -15.32
C THR A 94 9.20 -12.60 -14.19
N VAL A 95 9.04 -11.47 -13.50
CA VAL A 95 8.15 -11.30 -12.35
C VAL A 95 7.18 -10.17 -12.67
N ALA A 96 5.89 -10.52 -12.83
CA ALA A 96 4.82 -9.57 -13.15
C ALA A 96 5.14 -8.62 -14.33
N GLY A 97 5.77 -9.16 -15.39
CA GLY A 97 6.13 -8.44 -16.62
C GLY A 97 7.48 -7.72 -16.59
N ALA A 98 8.23 -7.79 -15.48
CA ALA A 98 9.58 -7.22 -15.37
C ALA A 98 10.63 -8.31 -15.14
N ASP A 99 11.77 -8.22 -15.82
CA ASP A 99 12.90 -9.12 -15.57
C ASP A 99 13.66 -8.68 -14.32
N VAL A 100 13.76 -9.57 -13.35
CA VAL A 100 14.41 -9.32 -12.06
C VAL A 100 15.51 -10.35 -11.85
N ALA A 101 16.71 -9.87 -11.48
CA ALA A 101 17.80 -10.73 -11.06
C ALA A 101 17.46 -11.38 -9.71
N LEU A 102 17.54 -12.71 -9.63
CA LEU A 102 17.35 -13.45 -8.41
C LEU A 102 18.63 -13.47 -7.59
N GLU A 103 18.50 -13.10 -6.33
CA GLU A 103 19.55 -13.23 -5.32
C GLU A 103 19.12 -14.24 -4.26
N HIS A 104 20.10 -14.83 -3.58
CA HIS A 104 19.80 -15.70 -2.45
C HIS A 104 19.36 -14.87 -1.23
N LEU A 105 18.28 -15.29 -0.57
CA LEU A 105 17.70 -14.60 0.57
C LEU A 105 17.54 -15.54 1.77
N ASP A 106 17.98 -15.09 2.94
CA ASP A 106 17.64 -15.71 4.22
C ASP A 106 16.28 -15.20 4.71
N ARG A 107 15.32 -16.12 4.91
CA ARG A 107 13.96 -15.76 5.34
C ARG A 107 13.89 -15.06 6.70
N GLN A 108 14.80 -15.36 7.61
CA GLN A 108 14.77 -14.83 8.98
C GLN A 108 15.54 -13.52 9.08
N ARG A 109 16.62 -13.38 8.32
CA ARG A 109 17.52 -12.23 8.41
C ARG A 109 17.21 -11.15 7.37
N ASP A 110 16.92 -11.56 6.14
CA ASP A 110 16.91 -10.65 5.00
C ASP A 110 15.50 -10.14 4.64
N ILE A 111 14.45 -10.78 5.16
CA ILE A 111 13.06 -10.33 4.98
C ILE A 111 12.70 -9.35 6.10
N PRO A 112 12.52 -8.04 5.79
CA PRO A 112 12.20 -7.07 6.81
C PRO A 112 10.78 -7.27 7.35
N ALA A 113 10.54 -6.84 8.58
CA ALA A 113 9.21 -6.83 9.16
C ALA A 113 8.29 -5.88 8.36
N ARG A 114 7.28 -6.44 7.67
CA ARG A 114 6.35 -5.72 6.77
C ARG A 114 5.77 -4.45 7.40
N TRP A 115 5.33 -4.53 8.65
CA TRP A 115 4.80 -3.37 9.39
C TRP A 115 5.86 -2.29 9.64
N SER A 116 7.10 -2.68 9.93
CA SER A 116 8.19 -1.72 10.13
C SER A 116 8.49 -0.95 8.84
N VAL A 117 8.51 -1.64 7.69
CA VAL A 117 8.70 -1.00 6.38
C VAL A 117 7.60 0.03 6.12
N PHE A 118 6.34 -0.35 6.26
CA PHE A 118 5.22 0.56 5.99
C PHE A 118 5.17 1.73 6.97
N SER A 119 5.31 1.49 8.27
CA SER A 119 5.28 2.57 9.29
C SER A 119 6.45 3.54 9.16
N ARG A 120 7.64 3.07 8.76
CA ARG A 120 8.78 3.93 8.44
C ARG A 120 8.54 4.75 7.18
N ALA A 121 7.97 4.15 6.13
CA ALA A 121 7.64 4.87 4.90
C ALA A 121 6.64 6.02 5.17
N LEU A 122 5.61 5.76 6.00
CA LEU A 122 4.69 6.81 6.46
C LEU A 122 5.39 7.93 7.24
N ALA A 123 6.39 7.59 8.05
CA ALA A 123 7.12 8.57 8.87
C ALA A 123 8.09 9.43 8.05
N LEU A 124 8.59 8.91 6.92
CA LEU A 124 9.55 9.57 6.04
C LEU A 124 8.89 10.33 4.87
N ALA A 125 7.60 10.12 4.63
CA ALA A 125 6.89 10.77 3.52
C ALA A 125 6.54 12.23 3.85
N GLU A 126 7.12 13.16 3.10
CA GLU A 126 6.91 14.59 3.28
C GLU A 126 6.22 15.23 2.07
N THR A 127 6.63 14.83 0.87
CA THR A 127 6.14 15.43 -0.38
C THR A 127 4.97 14.63 -0.97
N ARG A 128 4.22 15.25 -1.88
CA ARG A 128 3.15 14.56 -2.61
C ARG A 128 3.65 13.29 -3.30
N THR A 129 4.82 13.33 -3.94
CA THR A 129 5.42 12.17 -4.61
C THR A 129 5.71 11.04 -3.63
N ASP A 130 6.17 11.37 -2.42
CA ASP A 130 6.40 10.35 -1.38
C ASP A 130 5.09 9.69 -0.96
N TRP A 131 4.01 10.46 -0.81
CA TRP A 131 2.69 9.92 -0.51
C TRP A 131 2.13 9.03 -1.63
N GLU A 132 2.40 9.38 -2.89
CA GLU A 132 2.08 8.52 -4.04
C GLU A 132 2.88 7.21 -4.00
N ASN A 133 4.17 7.28 -3.65
CA ASN A 133 5.01 6.09 -3.44
C ASN A 133 4.53 5.22 -2.27
N VAL A 134 4.06 5.82 -1.18
CA VAL A 134 3.44 5.09 -0.07
C VAL A 134 2.17 4.36 -0.53
N GLY A 135 1.36 4.98 -1.41
CA GLY A 135 0.22 4.32 -2.04
C GLY A 135 0.64 3.08 -2.85
N ARG A 136 1.64 3.21 -3.72
CA ARG A 136 2.21 2.10 -4.49
C ARG A 136 2.81 1.00 -3.59
N LEU A 137 3.39 1.38 -2.46
CA LEU A 137 3.92 0.44 -1.46
C LEU A 137 2.79 -0.39 -0.84
N LEU A 138 1.66 0.23 -0.51
CA LEU A 138 0.49 -0.45 0.02
C LEU A 138 -0.09 -1.45 -0.97
N GLU A 139 -0.20 -1.06 -2.24
CA GLU A 139 -0.63 -1.96 -3.32
C GLU A 139 0.31 -3.17 -3.44
N GLY A 140 1.62 -2.93 -3.51
CA GLY A 140 2.61 -4.01 -3.58
C GLY A 140 2.61 -4.93 -2.36
N LEU A 141 2.36 -4.41 -1.16
CA LEU A 141 2.24 -5.23 0.06
C LEU A 141 0.98 -6.10 0.02
N ARG A 142 -0.16 -5.53 -0.39
CA ARG A 142 -1.42 -6.28 -0.56
C ARG A 142 -1.24 -7.42 -1.56
N ASP A 143 -0.63 -7.12 -2.70
CA ASP A 143 -0.38 -8.10 -3.78
C ASP A 143 0.62 -9.19 -3.33
N ALA A 144 1.56 -8.85 -2.44
CA ALA A 144 2.43 -9.80 -1.75
C ALA A 144 1.73 -10.64 -0.67
N GLY A 145 0.40 -10.56 -0.57
CA GLY A 145 -0.42 -11.31 0.40
C GLY A 145 -0.32 -10.77 1.83
N VAL A 146 0.12 -9.54 2.02
CA VAL A 146 0.18 -8.91 3.35
C VAL A 146 -1.22 -8.44 3.73
N VAL A 147 -1.83 -9.16 4.68
CA VAL A 147 -3.09 -8.72 5.28
C VAL A 147 -2.81 -7.51 6.18
N LEU A 148 -3.36 -6.36 5.81
CA LEU A 148 -3.39 -5.18 6.67
C LEU A 148 -4.25 -5.51 7.88
N LYS A 149 -3.64 -5.56 9.07
CA LYS A 149 -4.43 -5.71 10.32
C LYS A 149 -5.10 -4.38 10.62
N ASP A 150 -6.35 -4.38 11.07
CA ASP A 150 -7.06 -3.14 11.47
C ASP A 150 -6.29 -2.33 12.53
N THR A 151 -5.48 -3.01 13.34
CA THR A 151 -4.60 -2.39 14.34
C THR A 151 -3.45 -1.56 13.73
N TRP A 152 -3.13 -1.73 12.44
CA TRP A 152 -2.06 -0.98 11.75
C TRP A 152 -2.47 0.48 11.50
N VAL A 153 -3.74 0.72 11.19
CA VAL A 153 -4.30 2.09 11.10
C VAL A 153 -4.34 2.76 12.47
N GLN A 154 -4.44 1.97 13.55
CA GLN A 154 -4.49 2.46 14.92
C GLN A 154 -3.09 2.69 15.54
N ASN A 155 -2.05 1.99 15.04
CA ASN A 155 -0.68 2.01 15.55
C ASN A 155 0.27 3.00 14.85
N SER A 156 -0.15 3.68 13.78
CA SER A 156 0.52 4.93 13.38
C SER A 156 0.37 5.90 14.55
N LYS A 157 1.49 6.31 15.18
CA LYS A 157 1.58 7.10 16.43
C LYS A 157 0.22 7.56 16.98
N PRO A 158 -0.24 7.07 18.15
CA PRO A 158 -1.56 7.45 18.67
C PRO A 158 -1.66 8.97 18.63
N LEU A 159 -2.70 9.48 17.94
CA LEU A 159 -2.87 10.92 17.72
C LEU A 159 -2.69 11.62 19.07
N ASN A 160 -1.81 12.63 19.09
CA ASN A 160 -1.63 13.41 20.31
C ASN A 160 -2.95 14.14 20.65
N ARG A 161 -3.08 14.58 21.89
CA ARG A 161 -4.29 15.28 22.38
C ARG A 161 -4.76 16.39 21.42
N TYR A 162 -3.83 17.18 20.89
CA TYR A 162 -4.12 18.26 19.95
C TYR A 162 -4.67 17.73 18.61
N GLN A 163 -4.09 16.66 18.06
CA GLN A 163 -4.54 16.05 16.83
C GLN A 163 -5.93 15.41 16.96
N ARG A 164 -6.22 14.75 18.10
CA ARG A 164 -7.56 14.20 18.40
C ARG A 164 -8.60 15.32 18.46
N PHE A 165 -8.26 16.41 19.16
CA PHE A 165 -9.10 17.59 19.24
C PHE A 165 -9.35 18.23 17.86
N ALA A 166 -8.28 18.41 17.07
CA ALA A 166 -8.37 18.99 15.74
C ALA A 166 -9.21 18.11 14.79
N GLN A 167 -9.03 16.79 14.82
CA GLN A 167 -9.81 15.86 14.01
C GLN A 167 -11.29 15.89 14.38
N ALA A 168 -11.62 15.94 15.68
CA ALA A 168 -12.99 16.05 16.16
C ALA A 168 -13.63 17.38 15.73
N THR A 169 -12.88 18.48 15.82
CA THR A 169 -13.29 19.79 15.31
C THR A 169 -13.58 19.77 13.81
N HIS A 170 -12.69 19.17 13.01
CA HIS A 170 -12.90 18.99 11.57
C HIS A 170 -14.13 18.13 11.27
N LYS A 171 -14.38 17.09 12.07
CA LYS A 171 -15.56 16.24 11.93
C LYS A 171 -16.84 17.05 12.17
N LEU A 172 -16.90 17.91 13.18
CA LEU A 172 -18.04 18.81 13.41
C LEU A 172 -18.30 19.72 12.21
N ARG A 173 -17.28 20.40 11.67
CA ARG A 173 -17.43 21.29 10.50
C ARG A 173 -18.07 20.60 9.30
N ARG A 174 -17.79 19.30 9.12
CA ARG A 174 -18.31 18.54 7.99
C ARG A 174 -19.70 17.97 8.26
N LEU A 175 -19.97 17.53 9.49
CA LEU A 175 -21.23 16.84 9.81
C LEU A 175 -22.38 17.79 10.14
N VAL A 176 -22.11 18.91 10.83
CA VAL A 176 -23.17 19.84 11.28
C VAL A 176 -23.97 20.41 10.10
N PRO A 177 -23.37 20.90 9.00
CA PRO A 177 -24.15 21.40 7.86
C PRO A 177 -24.97 20.32 7.15
N VAL A 178 -24.45 19.08 7.07
CA VAL A 178 -25.16 17.95 6.45
C VAL A 178 -26.36 17.55 7.29
N TRP A 179 -26.17 17.42 8.60
CA TRP A 179 -27.27 17.14 9.52
C TRP A 179 -28.33 18.24 9.48
N HIS A 180 -27.92 19.52 9.57
CA HIS A 180 -28.83 20.66 9.47
C HIS A 180 -29.62 20.65 8.16
N GLY A 181 -28.95 20.49 7.01
CA GLY A 181 -29.60 20.47 5.70
C GLY A 181 -30.62 19.35 5.57
N LEU A 182 -30.32 18.16 6.11
CA LEU A 182 -31.27 17.03 6.10
C LEU A 182 -32.45 17.26 7.03
N THR A 183 -32.21 17.76 8.25
CA THR A 183 -33.28 18.10 9.21
C THR A 183 -34.18 19.22 8.67
N LEU A 184 -33.61 20.24 8.03
CA LEU A 184 -34.36 21.31 7.40
C LEU A 184 -35.17 20.81 6.21
N ALA A 185 -34.57 20.01 5.33
CA ALA A 185 -35.28 19.40 4.20
C ALA A 185 -36.45 18.53 4.68
N GLN A 186 -36.24 17.76 5.76
CA GLN A 186 -37.31 16.97 6.39
C GLN A 186 -38.44 17.89 6.90
N ARG A 187 -38.12 18.99 7.57
CA ARG A 187 -39.11 19.94 8.10
C ARG A 187 -39.90 20.63 6.99
N VAL A 188 -39.23 21.08 5.93
CA VAL A 188 -39.83 21.85 4.83
C VAL A 188 -40.64 20.95 3.90
N LEU A 189 -40.07 19.82 3.50
CA LEU A 189 -40.69 18.94 2.50
C LEU A 189 -41.68 17.97 3.15
N GLY A 190 -41.50 17.62 4.43
CA GLY A 190 -42.36 16.68 5.15
C GLY A 190 -42.60 15.41 4.36
N ASP A 191 -43.87 15.17 4.01
CA ASP A 191 -44.32 14.01 3.22
C ASP A 191 -43.85 14.01 1.76
N SER A 192 -43.31 15.12 1.27
CA SER A 192 -42.83 15.32 -0.10
C SER A 192 -41.33 15.08 -0.26
N MET A 193 -40.61 14.75 0.84
CA MET A 193 -39.16 14.58 0.78
C MET A 193 -38.80 13.37 -0.11
N PRO A 194 -37.96 13.54 -1.15
CA PRO A 194 -37.50 12.40 -1.93
C PRO A 194 -36.69 11.46 -1.02
N LEU A 195 -36.88 10.14 -1.21
CA LEU A 195 -36.27 9.10 -0.36
C LEU A 195 -36.81 9.08 1.08
N ARG A 196 -38.14 9.00 1.27
CA ARG A 196 -38.81 8.63 2.55
C ARG A 196 -38.48 7.21 3.05
N THR A 197 -37.34 6.67 2.68
CA THR A 197 -36.86 5.40 3.21
C THR A 197 -36.58 5.57 4.69
N VAL A 198 -36.92 4.56 5.51
CA VAL A 198 -36.50 4.45 6.92
C VAL A 198 -35.00 4.77 7.09
N ASP A 199 -34.22 4.49 6.05
CA ASP A 199 -32.80 4.77 5.96
C ASP A 199 -32.44 6.26 6.07
N THR A 200 -33.26 7.18 5.57
CA THR A 200 -32.98 8.64 5.66
C THR A 200 -33.13 9.11 7.12
N TYR A 201 -34.17 8.64 7.81
CA TYR A 201 -34.37 8.92 9.24
C TYR A 201 -33.28 8.28 10.10
N ARG A 202 -32.93 7.02 9.78
CA ARG A 202 -31.79 6.35 10.42
C ARG A 202 -30.51 7.16 10.22
N LYS A 203 -30.30 7.72 9.02
CA LYS A 203 -29.09 8.48 8.72
C LYS A 203 -29.00 9.80 9.47
N ILE A 204 -30.12 10.52 9.65
CA ILE A 204 -30.16 11.73 10.48
C ILE A 204 -29.81 11.39 11.94
N GLY A 205 -30.31 10.27 12.46
CA GLY A 205 -29.96 9.76 13.79
C GLY A 205 -28.47 9.39 13.91
N GLU A 206 -27.93 8.63 12.96
CA GLU A 206 -26.52 8.27 12.90
C GLU A 206 -25.60 9.51 12.85
N LEU A 207 -25.96 10.51 12.04
CA LEU A 207 -25.22 11.77 11.94
C LEU A 207 -25.22 12.51 13.29
N ARG A 208 -26.35 12.54 13.99
CA ARG A 208 -26.45 13.14 15.33
C ARG A 208 -25.55 12.42 16.33
N GLU A 209 -25.55 11.09 16.35
CA GLU A 209 -24.67 10.29 17.22
C GLU A 209 -23.18 10.48 16.87
N GLU A 210 -22.85 10.61 15.59
CA GLU A 210 -21.49 10.92 15.16
C GLU A 210 -21.02 12.32 15.56
N ILE A 211 -21.91 13.32 15.51
CA ILE A 211 -21.68 14.67 16.02
C ILE A 211 -21.41 14.60 17.53
N GLN A 212 -22.25 13.90 18.28
CA GLN A 212 -22.08 13.77 19.73
C GLN A 212 -20.73 13.11 20.08
N ARG A 213 -20.37 12.02 19.40
CA ARG A 213 -19.05 11.38 19.59
C ARG A 213 -17.87 12.32 19.29
N ALA A 214 -18.02 13.21 18.31
CA ALA A 214 -17.00 14.23 18.04
C ALA A 214 -16.90 15.24 19.20
N ILE A 215 -18.03 15.69 19.76
CA ILE A 215 -18.05 16.59 20.92
C ILE A 215 -17.42 15.94 22.14
N ASP A 216 -17.78 14.69 22.44
CA ASP A 216 -17.20 13.93 23.55
C ASP A 216 -15.67 13.80 23.39
N THR A 217 -15.22 13.58 22.14
CA THR A 217 -13.79 13.57 21.81
C THR A 217 -13.15 14.94 22.03
N MET A 218 -13.80 16.04 21.66
CA MET A 218 -13.29 17.39 21.96
C MET A 218 -13.15 17.59 23.47
N GLN A 219 -14.20 17.31 24.24
CA GLN A 219 -14.24 17.48 25.69
C GLN A 219 -13.13 16.67 26.38
N ALA A 220 -12.95 15.40 26.00
CA ALA A 220 -11.91 14.53 26.55
C ALA A 220 -10.47 15.00 26.25
N ASN A 221 -10.27 15.91 25.31
CA ASN A 221 -8.96 16.39 24.88
C ASN A 221 -8.70 17.87 25.20
N LEU A 222 -9.61 18.54 25.94
CA LEU A 222 -9.38 19.88 26.45
C LEU A 222 -8.45 19.87 27.68
N ARG A 223 -7.75 21.00 27.92
CA ARG A 223 -6.97 21.20 29.15
C ARG A 223 -7.89 21.62 30.30
N GLU A 224 -7.42 21.46 31.52
CA GLU A 224 -8.07 22.01 32.71
C GLU A 224 -8.32 23.52 32.53
N GLY A 225 -9.55 23.97 32.81
CA GLY A 225 -9.99 25.35 32.60
C GLY A 225 -10.43 25.70 31.17
N GLN A 226 -10.31 24.80 30.20
CA GLN A 226 -10.87 25.00 28.86
C GLN A 226 -12.26 24.37 28.74
N SER A 227 -13.18 25.03 28.02
CA SER A 227 -14.50 24.51 27.70
C SER A 227 -14.71 24.40 26.19
N VAL A 228 -15.47 23.38 25.80
CA VAL A 228 -15.92 23.19 24.41
C VAL A 228 -16.86 24.32 23.98
N ASP A 229 -17.56 24.96 24.94
CA ASP A 229 -18.51 26.06 24.69
C ASP A 229 -17.83 27.30 24.09
N ASN A 230 -16.51 27.43 24.27
CA ASN A 230 -15.71 28.52 23.72
C ASN A 230 -15.29 28.29 22.25
N HIS A 231 -15.57 27.10 21.68
CA HIS A 231 -15.20 26.78 20.32
C HIS A 231 -16.33 27.08 19.32
N ALA A 232 -16.01 27.84 18.27
CA ALA A 232 -16.96 28.25 17.23
C ALA A 232 -17.70 27.06 16.59
N ASP A 233 -17.00 25.94 16.37
CA ASP A 233 -17.59 24.74 15.75
C ASP A 233 -18.64 24.08 16.64
N TYR A 234 -18.44 24.12 17.96
CA TYR A 234 -19.43 23.66 18.93
C TYR A 234 -20.59 24.65 19.07
N GLN A 235 -20.31 25.97 19.07
CA GLN A 235 -21.35 26.99 19.09
C GLN A 235 -22.27 26.89 17.87
N ALA A 236 -21.71 26.61 16.69
CA ALA A 236 -22.49 26.34 15.47
C ALA A 236 -23.41 25.13 15.66
N TRP A 237 -22.90 24.03 16.20
CA TRP A 237 -23.74 22.87 16.55
C TRP A 237 -24.83 23.24 17.56
N ALA A 238 -24.49 23.94 18.65
CA ALA A 238 -25.43 24.30 19.71
C ALA A 238 -26.55 25.20 19.17
N ALA A 239 -26.23 26.17 18.32
CA ALA A 239 -27.21 27.03 17.67
C ALA A 239 -28.18 26.23 16.79
N VAL A 240 -27.66 25.36 15.93
CA VAL A 240 -28.47 24.50 15.05
C VAL A 240 -29.33 23.54 15.89
N LYS A 241 -28.75 22.90 16.92
CA LYS A 241 -29.47 21.98 17.80
C LYS A 241 -30.63 22.70 18.51
N ALA A 242 -30.40 23.90 19.03
CA ALA A 242 -31.43 24.68 19.72
C ALA A 242 -32.61 25.03 18.80
N GLU A 243 -32.40 25.21 17.49
CA GLU A 243 -33.46 25.46 16.52
C GLU A 243 -34.48 24.30 16.43
N TYR A 244 -34.06 23.06 16.70
CA TYR A 244 -34.89 21.86 16.54
C TYR A 244 -35.33 21.21 17.85
N GLU A 245 -34.78 21.64 18.99
CA GLU A 245 -35.13 21.13 20.32
C GLU A 245 -35.94 22.11 21.17
N ALA A 246 -36.25 23.31 20.65
CA ALA A 246 -37.15 24.29 21.25
C ALA A 246 -38.62 24.01 20.88
#